data_AF-A0AAQ4S2Y8-F1
#
_entry.id   AF-A0AAQ4S2Y8-F1
#
_cell.length_a   1.000
_cell.length_b   1.000
_cell.length_c   1.000
_cell.angle_alpha   90.00
_cell.angle_beta   90.00
_cell.angle_gamma   90.00
#
_symmetry.space_group_name_H-M   'P 1'
#
loop_
_entity.id
_entity.type
_entity.pdbx_description
1 polymer ?
#
loop_
_entity_poly.entity_id
_entity_poly.type
_entity_poly.pdbx_seq_one_letter_code
_entity_poly.pdbx_strand_id
1 'polypeptide(L)'
;MTSFIKETESIKEAVTFINAIDVNKFSRLISRIIQKLHLKGERTFSEEEEEKLQSALSLDKQALSLVLETAAFILEQAVYYNVKPTSLQQQLEAVHLNPEKAEVFSLTWAAAGPELVEKLKHNTFAPKKLQYVGWQLNLQMAQSSQARLKSPSAVLQLGLRNDNSEEWTSERPFLLRNTHWMLSVC
;
A
#
# COMPACT_ATOMS: atom_id res chain seq x y z
N MET A 1 -13.17 16.45 5.37
CA MET A 1 -12.30 15.71 4.45
C MET A 1 -10.99 15.46 5.17
N THR A 2 -10.59 14.21 5.36
CA THR A 2 -9.33 13.87 6.04
C THR A 2 -8.16 14.18 5.12
N SER A 3 -7.34 15.17 5.47
CA SER A 3 -6.05 15.38 4.83
C SER A 3 -5.14 14.20 5.15
N PHE A 4 -4.64 13.50 4.12
CA PHE A 4 -3.67 12.41 4.32
C PHE A 4 -2.24 12.95 4.26
N ILE A 5 -2.04 14.10 3.61
CA ILE A 5 -0.80 14.87 3.69
C ILE A 5 -0.88 15.74 4.96
N LYS A 6 -0.09 15.40 5.98
CA LYS A 6 0.10 16.26 7.15
C LYS A 6 1.13 17.32 6.80
N GLU A 7 0.84 18.57 7.11
CA GLU A 7 1.75 19.67 6.83
C GLU A 7 2.90 19.68 7.87
N THR A 8 3.97 18.92 7.61
CA THR A 8 5.19 18.91 8.43
C THR A 8 6.23 19.88 7.86
N GLU A 9 7.19 20.33 8.69
CA GLU A 9 8.28 21.21 8.24
C GLU A 9 9.07 20.61 7.05
N SER A 10 9.31 19.30 7.08
CA SER A 10 9.93 18.55 5.99
C SER A 10 9.16 18.64 4.67
N ILE A 11 7.81 18.60 4.72
CA ILE A 11 6.98 18.71 3.51
C ILE A 11 6.99 20.14 2.98
N LYS A 12 6.99 21.16 3.85
CA LYS A 12 7.09 22.56 3.41
C LYS A 12 8.40 22.84 2.71
N GLU A 13 9.50 22.32 3.26
CA GLU A 13 10.83 22.45 2.69
C GLU A 13 10.94 21.69 1.35
N ALA A 14 10.42 20.45 1.29
CA ALA A 14 10.32 19.68 0.06
C ALA A 14 9.50 20.39 -1.02
N VAL A 15 8.34 20.96 -0.66
CA VAL A 15 7.48 21.71 -1.58
C VAL A 15 8.23 22.93 -2.15
N THR A 16 9.02 23.61 -1.32
CA THR A 16 9.86 24.74 -1.76
C THR A 16 10.86 24.30 -2.83
N PHE A 17 11.54 23.17 -2.62
CA PHE A 17 12.44 22.60 -3.63
C PHE A 17 11.68 22.14 -4.88
N ILE A 18 10.54 21.47 -4.74
CA ILE A 18 9.74 21.01 -5.88
C ILE A 18 9.26 22.18 -6.75
N ASN A 19 8.86 23.28 -6.12
CA ASN A 19 8.41 24.49 -6.82
C ASN A 19 9.54 25.15 -7.62
N ALA A 20 10.80 25.00 -7.23
CA ALA A 20 11.97 25.51 -7.94
C ALA A 20 12.40 24.67 -9.15
N ILE A 21 11.99 23.40 -9.22
CA ILE A 21 12.31 22.48 -10.32
C ILE A 21 11.53 22.89 -11.59
N ASP A 22 12.02 22.56 -12.79
CA ASP A 22 11.26 22.71 -14.04
C ASP A 22 10.08 21.71 -14.15
N VAL A 23 8.96 22.11 -14.75
CA VAL A 23 7.73 21.28 -14.81
C VAL A 23 7.92 20.00 -15.61
N ASN A 24 8.70 20.03 -16.68
CA ASN A 24 8.97 18.86 -17.51
C ASN A 24 9.89 17.87 -16.79
N LYS A 25 10.89 18.39 -16.06
CA LYS A 25 11.79 17.57 -15.22
C LYS A 25 11.02 16.90 -14.09
N PHE A 26 10.13 17.64 -13.43
CA PHE A 26 9.28 17.10 -12.36
C PHE A 26 8.34 16.00 -12.86
N SER A 27 7.67 16.20 -14.01
CA SER A 27 6.82 15.17 -14.63
C SER A 27 7.56 13.85 -14.87
N ARG A 28 8.79 13.93 -15.41
CA ARG A 28 9.64 12.76 -15.65
C ARG A 28 10.04 12.07 -14.36
N LEU A 29 10.39 12.85 -13.33
CA LEU A 29 10.75 12.33 -12.02
C LEU A 29 9.58 11.57 -11.38
N ILE A 30 8.38 12.15 -11.33
CA ILE A 30 7.19 11.49 -10.76
C ILE A 30 6.84 10.22 -11.53
N SER A 31 6.87 10.27 -12.87
CA SER A 31 6.63 9.10 -13.72
C SER A 31 7.60 7.95 -13.39
N ARG A 32 8.88 8.27 -13.19
CA ARG A 32 9.91 7.29 -12.85
C ARG A 32 9.72 6.71 -11.45
N ILE A 33 9.38 7.54 -10.46
CA ILE A 33 9.08 7.09 -9.10
C ILE A 33 7.90 6.11 -9.12
N ILE A 34 6.80 6.47 -9.77
CA ILE A 34 5.62 5.60 -9.95
C ILE A 34 6.05 4.26 -10.56
N GLN A 35 6.82 4.28 -11.65
CA GLN A 35 7.27 3.06 -12.31
C GLN A 35 8.11 2.16 -11.40
N LYS A 36 8.85 2.70 -10.43
CA LYS A 36 9.77 1.95 -9.56
C LYS A 36 9.20 1.64 -8.17
N LEU A 37 8.13 2.30 -7.75
CA LEU A 37 7.53 2.15 -6.41
C LEU A 37 7.03 0.73 -6.10
N HIS A 38 6.71 -0.07 -7.13
CA HIS A 38 6.25 -1.44 -6.95
C HIS A 38 7.38 -2.44 -6.60
N LEU A 39 8.65 -2.08 -6.79
CA LEU A 39 9.80 -2.95 -6.56
C LEU A 39 10.26 -2.81 -5.10
N LYS A 40 9.54 -3.45 -4.18
CA LYS A 40 9.89 -3.46 -2.75
C LYS A 40 11.28 -4.09 -2.55
N GLY A 41 12.28 -3.25 -2.24
CA GLY A 41 13.65 -3.68 -1.93
C GLY A 41 14.73 -3.08 -2.83
N GLU A 42 14.37 -2.45 -3.96
CA GLU A 42 15.32 -1.68 -4.77
C GLU A 42 15.21 -0.19 -4.44
N ARG A 43 16.35 0.51 -4.41
CA ARG A 43 16.35 1.97 -4.40
C ARG A 43 15.68 2.46 -5.68
N THR A 44 14.80 3.46 -5.56
CA THR A 44 14.08 4.06 -6.71
C THR A 44 15.02 4.57 -7.79
N PHE A 45 16.22 4.99 -7.39
CA PHE A 45 17.31 5.46 -8.25
C PHE A 45 18.64 4.82 -7.82
N SER A 46 19.52 4.53 -8.78
CA SER A 46 20.91 4.15 -8.49
C SER A 46 21.73 5.37 -8.05
N GLU A 47 22.90 5.15 -7.46
CA GLU A 47 23.79 6.24 -7.03
C GLU A 47 24.23 7.11 -8.22
N GLU A 48 24.45 6.50 -9.40
CA GLU A 48 24.77 7.26 -10.63
C GLU A 48 23.55 8.02 -11.20
N GLU A 49 22.33 7.50 -11.03
CA GLU A 49 21.10 8.22 -11.40
C GLU A 49 20.86 9.41 -10.47
N GLU A 50 21.12 9.27 -9.17
CA GLU A 50 21.01 10.35 -8.20
C GLU A 50 21.99 11.49 -8.49
N GLU A 51 23.24 11.21 -8.84
CA GLU A 51 24.22 12.26 -9.24
C GLU A 51 23.77 13.03 -10.49
N LYS A 52 23.20 12.32 -11.47
CA LYS A 52 22.62 12.94 -12.67
C LYS A 52 21.40 13.77 -12.33
N LEU A 53 20.56 13.32 -11.41
CA LEU A 53 19.39 14.06 -10.94
C LEU A 53 19.80 15.31 -10.17
N GLN A 54 20.79 15.24 -9.29
CA GLN A 54 21.35 16.40 -8.59
C GLN A 54 21.80 17.46 -9.59
N SER A 55 22.57 17.05 -10.60
CA SER A 55 23.06 17.94 -11.67
C SER A 55 21.91 18.51 -12.53
N ALA A 56 20.94 17.67 -12.90
CA ALA A 56 19.84 18.06 -13.79
C ALA A 56 18.79 18.94 -13.10
N LEU A 57 18.58 18.76 -11.80
CA LEU A 57 17.62 19.51 -10.99
C LEU A 57 18.26 20.68 -10.25
N SER A 58 19.59 20.76 -10.25
CA SER A 58 20.37 21.75 -9.50
C SER A 58 20.03 21.74 -8.01
N LEU A 59 19.95 20.53 -7.44
CA LEU A 59 19.63 20.28 -6.04
C LEU A 59 20.81 19.61 -5.34
N ASP A 60 21.02 19.98 -4.08
CA ASP A 60 21.97 19.29 -3.21
C ASP A 60 21.48 17.88 -2.88
N LYS A 61 22.40 16.99 -2.48
CA LYS A 61 22.09 15.60 -2.12
C LYS A 61 20.95 15.49 -1.10
N GLN A 62 20.98 16.32 -0.05
CA GLN A 62 19.95 16.33 0.99
C GLN A 62 18.59 16.82 0.46
N ALA A 63 18.60 17.87 -0.36
CA ALA A 63 17.38 18.41 -0.98
C ALA A 63 16.76 17.41 -1.96
N LEU A 64 17.60 16.72 -2.76
CA LEU A 64 17.13 15.66 -3.66
C LEU A 64 16.49 14.51 -2.87
N SER A 65 17.18 13.99 -1.84
CA SER A 65 16.62 12.92 -1.00
C SER A 65 15.28 13.33 -0.38
N LEU A 66 15.19 14.55 0.14
CA LEU A 66 13.95 15.08 0.73
C LEU A 66 12.81 15.14 -0.29
N VAL A 67 13.07 15.62 -1.52
CA VAL A 67 12.07 15.68 -2.60
C VAL A 67 11.63 14.27 -3.01
N LEU A 68 12.58 13.35 -3.17
CA LEU A 68 12.29 11.96 -3.56
C LEU A 68 11.47 11.23 -2.49
N GLU A 69 11.87 11.33 -1.23
CA GLU A 69 11.16 10.74 -0.09
C GLU A 69 9.75 11.32 0.04
N THR A 70 9.61 12.64 -0.11
CA THR A 70 8.30 13.31 -0.04
C THR A 70 7.40 12.88 -1.20
N ALA A 71 7.92 12.84 -2.42
CA ALA A 71 7.15 12.40 -3.59
C ALA A 71 6.75 10.92 -3.49
N ALA A 72 7.66 10.04 -3.07
CA ALA A 72 7.39 8.64 -2.84
C ALA A 72 6.32 8.46 -1.75
N PHE A 73 6.47 9.14 -0.60
CA PHE A 73 5.51 9.11 0.49
C PHE A 73 4.10 9.53 0.04
N ILE A 74 3.99 10.63 -0.71
CA ILE A 74 2.70 11.10 -1.24
C ILE A 74 2.06 10.03 -2.15
N LEU A 75 2.85 9.40 -3.03
CA LEU A 75 2.37 8.33 -3.91
C LEU A 75 1.95 7.10 -3.12
N GLU A 76 2.71 6.69 -2.10
CA GLU A 76 2.33 5.58 -1.22
C GLU A 76 1.01 5.84 -0.50
N GLN A 77 0.81 7.06 0.03
CA GLN A 77 -0.46 7.44 0.64
C GLN A 77 -1.58 7.44 -0.40
N ALA A 78 -1.32 7.94 -1.62
CA ALA A 78 -2.30 7.95 -2.71
C ALA A 78 -2.73 6.52 -3.10
N VAL A 79 -1.80 5.56 -3.12
CA VAL A 79 -2.09 4.13 -3.31
C VAL A 79 -2.91 3.59 -2.15
N TYR A 80 -2.44 3.81 -0.93
CA TYR A 80 -3.02 3.21 0.27
C TYR A 80 -4.48 3.61 0.46
N TYR A 81 -4.78 4.89 0.28
CA TYR A 81 -6.14 5.42 0.37
C TYR A 81 -6.91 5.39 -0.96
N ASN A 82 -6.31 4.87 -2.03
CA ASN A 82 -6.88 4.84 -3.38
C ASN A 82 -7.46 6.22 -3.80
N VAL A 83 -6.63 7.25 -3.65
CA VAL A 83 -7.02 8.66 -3.78
C VAL A 83 -7.30 8.99 -5.25
N LYS A 84 -8.39 9.72 -5.52
CA LYS A 84 -8.72 10.21 -6.86
C LYS A 84 -7.75 11.32 -7.28
N PRO A 85 -7.35 11.42 -8.56
CA PRO A 85 -6.44 12.45 -9.06
C PRO A 85 -6.83 13.88 -8.68
N THR A 86 -8.11 14.22 -8.83
CA THR A 86 -8.64 15.55 -8.45
C THR A 86 -8.48 15.85 -6.96
N SER A 87 -8.67 14.85 -6.10
CA SER A 87 -8.47 15.01 -4.65
C SER A 87 -7.00 15.12 -4.28
N LEU A 88 -6.12 14.43 -5.02
CA LEU A 88 -4.67 14.51 -4.84
C LEU A 88 -4.17 15.91 -5.19
N GLN A 89 -4.62 16.47 -6.31
CA GLN A 89 -4.31 17.84 -6.72
C GLN A 89 -4.70 18.85 -5.64
N GLN A 90 -5.94 18.78 -5.12
CA GLN A 90 -6.41 19.68 -4.08
C GLN A 90 -5.57 19.61 -2.79
N GLN A 91 -5.09 18.41 -2.41
CA GLN A 91 -4.22 18.27 -1.25
C GLN A 91 -2.81 18.79 -1.49
N LEU A 92 -2.28 18.66 -2.71
CA LEU A 92 -1.00 19.24 -3.09
C LEU A 92 -1.05 20.77 -3.10
N GLU A 93 -2.13 21.35 -3.63
CA GLU A 93 -2.36 22.80 -3.59
C GLU A 93 -2.54 23.31 -2.15
N ALA A 94 -3.18 22.51 -1.28
CA ALA A 94 -3.33 22.84 0.13
C ALA A 94 -2.00 22.88 0.90
N VAL A 95 -0.95 22.19 0.43
CA VAL A 95 0.42 22.28 0.97
C VAL A 95 1.29 23.29 0.23
N HIS A 96 0.68 24.22 -0.52
CA HIS A 96 1.35 25.28 -1.27
C HIS A 96 2.23 24.79 -2.44
N LEU A 97 1.94 23.61 -3.00
CA LEU A 97 2.54 23.22 -4.27
C LEU A 97 1.97 24.08 -5.40
N ASN A 98 2.82 24.51 -6.34
CA ASN A 98 2.38 25.29 -7.50
C ASN A 98 1.30 24.52 -8.28
N PRO A 99 0.22 25.19 -8.74
CA PRO A 99 -0.92 24.53 -9.38
C PRO A 99 -0.51 23.76 -10.65
N GLU A 100 0.43 24.29 -11.44
CA GLU A 100 0.98 23.59 -12.61
C GLU A 100 1.67 22.26 -12.23
N LYS A 101 2.33 22.20 -11.08
CA LYS A 101 3.01 20.99 -10.58
C LYS A 101 2.00 20.01 -10.01
N ALA A 102 1.01 20.51 -9.28
CA ALA A 102 -0.08 19.72 -8.73
C ALA A 102 -0.89 19.06 -9.85
N GLU A 103 -1.14 19.80 -10.93
CA GLU A 103 -1.80 19.28 -12.14
C GLU A 103 -0.95 18.18 -12.80
N VAL A 104 0.35 18.40 -13.02
CA VAL A 104 1.23 17.36 -13.57
C VAL A 104 1.25 16.10 -12.69
N PHE A 105 1.33 16.26 -11.37
CA PHE A 105 1.30 15.15 -10.44
C PHE A 105 -0.01 14.37 -10.53
N SER A 106 -1.13 15.09 -10.56
CA SER A 106 -2.49 14.55 -10.72
C SER A 106 -2.66 13.82 -12.05
N LEU A 107 -2.22 14.40 -13.17
CA LEU A 107 -2.29 13.77 -14.49
C LEU A 107 -1.44 12.50 -14.57
N THR A 108 -0.23 12.55 -14.02
CA THR A 108 0.67 11.39 -13.98
C THR A 108 0.07 10.27 -13.12
N TRP A 109 -0.53 10.63 -11.98
CA TRP A 109 -1.27 9.70 -11.13
C TRP A 109 -2.53 9.15 -11.81
N ALA A 110 -3.27 9.97 -12.56
CA ALA A 110 -4.44 9.51 -13.30
C ALA A 110 -4.08 8.47 -14.37
N ALA A 111 -2.96 8.66 -15.05
CA ALA A 111 -2.49 7.77 -16.11
C ALA A 111 -1.91 6.45 -15.57
N ALA A 112 -1.07 6.50 -14.53
CA ALA A 112 -0.28 5.35 -14.09
C ALA A 112 -0.64 4.83 -12.68
N GLY A 113 -1.40 5.61 -11.89
CA GLY A 113 -1.81 5.27 -10.53
C GLY A 113 -2.68 4.01 -10.44
N PRO A 114 -3.74 3.84 -11.28
CA PRO A 114 -4.57 2.63 -11.23
C PRO A 114 -3.77 1.35 -11.48
N GLU A 115 -2.90 1.35 -12.49
CA GLU A 115 -2.02 0.22 -12.81
C GLU A 115 -1.06 -0.08 -11.65
N LEU A 116 -0.52 0.96 -11.02
CA LEU A 116 0.35 0.82 -9.85
C LEU A 116 -0.37 0.26 -8.64
N VAL A 117 -1.60 0.70 -8.36
CA VAL A 117 -2.45 0.15 -7.30
C VAL A 117 -2.73 -1.33 -7.55
N GLU A 118 -3.01 -1.72 -8.80
CA GLU A 118 -3.18 -3.12 -9.16
C GLU A 118 -1.88 -3.92 -8.98
N LYS A 119 -0.74 -3.42 -9.47
CA LYS A 119 0.57 -4.05 -9.28
C LYS A 119 0.92 -4.21 -7.81
N LEU A 120 0.70 -3.20 -6.98
CA LEU A 120 0.96 -3.27 -5.54
C LEU A 120 -0.02 -4.20 -4.82
N LYS A 121 -1.30 -4.26 -5.22
CA LYS A 121 -2.23 -5.29 -4.71
C LYS A 121 -1.72 -6.68 -5.06
N HIS A 122 -1.31 -6.91 -6.30
CA HIS A 122 -0.77 -8.21 -6.71
C HIS A 122 0.56 -8.56 -6.02
N ASN A 123 1.42 -7.57 -5.77
CA ASN A 123 2.73 -7.76 -5.13
C ASN A 123 2.67 -7.80 -3.58
N THR A 124 1.58 -7.30 -2.97
CA THR A 124 1.46 -7.17 -1.50
C THR A 124 0.51 -8.20 -0.88
N PHE A 125 -0.26 -8.95 -1.66
CA PHE A 125 -1.19 -9.95 -1.13
C PHE A 125 -0.51 -11.30 -0.82
N ALA A 126 0.41 -11.26 0.15
CA ALA A 126 0.95 -12.40 0.90
C ALA A 126 1.64 -13.51 0.05
N PRO A 127 2.57 -14.29 0.63
CA PRO A 127 3.02 -15.54 -0.01
C PRO A 127 1.88 -16.57 -0.18
N LYS A 128 0.66 -16.28 0.31
CA LYS A 128 -0.46 -17.20 0.43
C LYS A 128 -1.76 -16.48 0.11
N LYS A 129 -2.26 -16.65 -1.11
CA LYS A 129 -3.57 -16.16 -1.57
C LYS A 129 -4.68 -17.07 -1.06
N LEU A 130 -5.69 -16.53 -0.39
CA LEU A 130 -6.85 -17.32 0.04
C LEU A 130 -7.71 -17.73 -1.15
N GLN A 131 -7.75 -19.02 -1.45
CA GLN A 131 -8.42 -19.61 -2.61
C GLN A 131 -9.80 -20.14 -2.26
N TYR A 132 -9.98 -20.71 -1.06
CA TYR A 132 -11.25 -21.27 -0.62
C TYR A 132 -11.49 -21.02 0.87
N VAL A 133 -12.74 -20.75 1.21
CA VAL A 133 -13.23 -20.68 2.57
C VAL A 133 -14.31 -21.73 2.74
N GLY A 134 -13.99 -22.81 3.45
CA GLY A 134 -14.95 -23.81 3.89
C GLY A 134 -15.35 -23.55 5.32
N TRP A 135 -16.65 -23.62 5.62
CA TRP A 135 -17.13 -23.53 6.98
C TRP A 135 -18.03 -24.73 7.29
N GLN A 136 -17.95 -25.25 8.51
CA GLN A 136 -18.83 -26.31 8.99
C GLN A 136 -19.28 -25.99 10.41
N LEU A 137 -20.58 -25.93 10.61
CA LEU A 137 -21.19 -25.73 11.93
C LEU A 137 -21.69 -27.08 12.45
N ASN A 138 -21.08 -27.57 13.52
CA ASN A 138 -21.49 -28.79 14.20
C ASN A 138 -22.37 -28.44 15.40
N LEU A 139 -23.65 -28.80 15.29
CA LEU A 139 -24.64 -28.65 16.35
C LEU A 139 -24.94 -30.02 16.95
N GLN A 140 -24.45 -30.28 18.17
CA GLN A 140 -24.89 -31.44 18.96
C GLN A 140 -26.08 -31.02 19.82
N MET A 141 -27.28 -31.44 19.42
CA MET A 141 -28.48 -31.23 20.23
C MET A 141 -28.48 -32.17 21.44
N ALA A 142 -28.81 -31.65 22.62
CA ALA A 142 -28.99 -32.45 23.82
C ALA A 142 -30.36 -33.16 23.76
N GLN A 143 -30.40 -34.42 24.20
CA GLN A 143 -31.65 -35.17 24.36
C GLN A 143 -32.46 -34.58 25.54
N SER A 144 -33.78 -34.54 25.40
CA SER A 144 -34.72 -33.72 26.20
C SER A 144 -34.68 -33.90 27.73
N SER A 145 -34.00 -34.91 28.27
CA SER A 145 -33.92 -35.19 29.70
C SER A 145 -32.71 -34.61 30.43
N GLN A 146 -31.75 -33.99 29.73
CA GLN A 146 -30.55 -33.39 30.34
C GLN A 146 -30.26 -32.02 29.70
N ALA A 147 -30.96 -30.99 30.16
CA ALA A 147 -30.74 -29.60 29.75
C ALA A 147 -29.43 -29.05 30.37
N ARG A 148 -28.29 -29.39 29.77
CA ARG A 148 -27.06 -28.60 29.91
C ARG A 148 -26.50 -28.35 28.52
N LEU A 149 -26.36 -27.07 28.17
CA LEU A 149 -25.94 -26.58 26.86
C LEU A 149 -24.69 -27.35 26.37
N LYS A 150 -24.82 -28.08 25.25
CA LYS A 150 -23.65 -28.53 24.50
C LYS A 150 -23.24 -27.43 23.53
N SER A 151 -21.98 -27.04 23.62
CA SER A 151 -21.41 -25.89 22.94
C SER A 151 -21.46 -26.06 21.42
N PRO A 152 -22.03 -25.12 20.65
CA PRO A 152 -21.92 -25.13 19.20
C PRO A 152 -20.45 -25.00 18.80
N SER A 153 -20.01 -25.79 17.83
CA SER A 153 -18.64 -25.74 17.32
C SER A 153 -18.66 -25.36 15.86
N ALA A 154 -17.92 -24.31 15.49
CA ALA A 154 -17.70 -23.92 14.11
C ALA A 154 -16.26 -24.26 13.70
N VAL A 155 -16.09 -24.90 12.55
CA VAL A 155 -14.80 -25.17 11.93
C VAL A 155 -14.66 -24.26 10.73
N LEU A 156 -13.58 -23.48 10.69
CA LEU A 156 -13.23 -22.66 9.54
C LEU A 156 -12.00 -23.26 8.86
N GLN A 157 -12.14 -23.54 7.57
CA GLN A 157 -11.09 -24.06 6.71
C GLN A 157 -10.71 -22.98 5.71
N LEU A 158 -9.46 -22.52 5.79
CA LEU A 158 -8.91 -21.50 4.92
C LEU A 158 -7.90 -22.18 4.00
N GLY A 159 -8.27 -22.38 2.73
CA GLY A 159 -7.37 -22.91 1.71
C GLY A 159 -6.53 -21.79 1.14
N LEU A 160 -5.22 -21.81 1.39
CA LEU A 160 -4.26 -20.81 0.92
C LEU A 160 -3.42 -21.39 -0.23
N ARG A 161 -3.18 -20.61 -1.29
CA ARG A 161 -2.35 -20.96 -2.44
C ARG A 161 -1.09 -20.09 -2.47
N ASN A 162 0.08 -20.71 -2.60
CA ASN A 162 1.33 -20.00 -2.83
C ASN A 162 1.61 -19.88 -4.33
N ASP A 163 2.06 -18.71 -4.79
CA ASP A 163 2.38 -18.48 -6.21
C ASP A 163 3.70 -19.17 -6.62
N ASN A 164 4.51 -19.64 -5.67
CA ASN A 164 5.84 -20.20 -5.93
C ASN A 164 5.98 -21.72 -5.69
N SER A 165 4.88 -22.47 -5.67
CA SER A 165 4.94 -23.94 -5.54
C SER A 165 3.73 -24.60 -6.19
N GLU A 166 3.96 -25.58 -7.06
CA GLU A 166 2.95 -26.52 -7.58
C GLU A 166 2.45 -27.52 -6.51
N GLU A 167 2.76 -27.28 -5.23
CA GLU A 167 2.35 -28.14 -4.11
C GLU A 167 1.16 -27.55 -3.34
N TRP A 168 0.10 -28.36 -3.24
CA TRP A 168 -1.08 -28.11 -2.42
C TRP A 168 -0.73 -28.24 -0.94
N THR A 169 -0.48 -27.12 -0.26
CA THR A 169 -0.34 -27.12 1.20
C THR A 169 -1.70 -26.87 1.84
N SER A 170 -2.43 -27.93 2.15
CA SER A 170 -3.63 -27.85 2.99
C SER A 170 -3.18 -27.60 4.44
N GLU A 171 -3.09 -26.34 4.86
CA GLU A 171 -2.84 -26.03 6.27
C GLU A 171 -4.04 -26.42 7.15
N ARG A 172 -3.73 -26.89 8.36
CA ARG A 172 -4.66 -27.61 9.25
C ARG A 172 -5.93 -26.77 9.56
N PRO A 173 -7.11 -27.40 9.66
CA PRO A 173 -8.36 -26.71 9.96
C PRO A 173 -8.33 -26.04 11.34
N PHE A 174 -8.77 -24.79 11.41
CA PHE A 174 -8.88 -24.06 12.68
C PHE A 174 -10.22 -24.41 13.36
N LEU A 175 -10.15 -24.99 14.56
CA LEU A 175 -11.32 -25.28 15.39
C LEU A 175 -11.58 -24.10 16.34
N LEU A 176 -12.66 -23.36 16.10
CA LEU A 176 -13.11 -22.31 17.02
C LEU A 176 -14.18 -22.91 17.96
N ARG A 177 -13.79 -23.22 19.20
CA ARG A 177 -14.73 -23.53 20.29
C ARG A 177 -14.94 -22.29 21.15
N ASN A 178 -16.20 -21.89 21.29
CA ASN A 178 -16.55 -20.79 22.16
C ASN A 178 -16.65 -21.27 23.62
N THR A 179 -15.50 -21.37 24.30
CA THR A 179 -15.35 -21.17 25.75
C THR A 179 -13.86 -21.04 26.08
N HIS A 180 -13.45 -19.84 26.50
CA HIS A 180 -12.18 -19.50 27.17
C HIS A 180 -10.88 -19.80 26.38
N TRP A 181 -10.12 -18.74 26.12
CA TRP A 181 -8.87 -18.76 25.37
C TRP A 181 -7.87 -19.78 25.93
N MET A 182 -7.78 -20.94 25.27
CA MET A 182 -6.63 -21.82 25.40
C MET A 182 -6.29 -22.31 24.00
N LEU A 183 -5.27 -21.67 23.40
CA LEU A 183 -4.59 -22.16 22.20
C LEU A 183 -4.00 -23.53 22.55
N SER A 184 -4.65 -24.60 22.08
CA SER A 184 -4.04 -25.93 22.11
C SER A 184 -3.67 -26.29 20.68
N VAL A 185 -2.37 -26.31 20.43
CA VAL A 185 -1.76 -26.89 19.24
C VAL A 185 -1.80 -28.41 19.44
N CYS A 186 -2.45 -29.13 18.52
CA CYS A 186 -2.23 -30.56 18.35
C CYS A 186 -1.15 -30.78 17.29
#